data_AF-A0A2V5UKV7-F1
#
_entry.id   AF-A0A2V5UKV7-F1
#
_cell.length_a   1.000
_cell.length_b   1.000
_cell.length_c   1.000
_cell.angle_alpha   90.00
_cell.angle_beta   90.00
_cell.angle_gamma   90.00
#
_symmetry.space_group_name_H-M   'P 1'
#
loop_
_entity.id
_entity.type
_entity.pdbx_description
1 polymer ?
#
loop_
_entity_poly.entity_id
_entity_poly.type
_entity_poly.pdbx_seq_one_letter_code
_entity_poly.pdbx_strand_id
1 'polypeptide(L)'
;SGRERDFVRRWQIAALFNCPVDICAEEILRVANDVRNEHGTIGEDTRDRIFSLYYDRTFSANPASNRFLSAIPPAEHVATFRWLFDGLSFGDSKSDLRTGYLAVLQEVLRISPAKGHHPCSRSAIDSSGQMIFVADTHRSDGKRFVVRADELLTAFVELESAIRFFNSRCRRSSLSVIL
;
A
#
# COMPACT_ATOMS: atom_id res chain seq x y z
N SER A 1 -21.54 -0.50 -14.40
CA SER A 1 -22.37 0.27 -13.43
C SER A 1 -21.73 0.18 -12.04
N GLY A 2 -22.32 0.78 -10.98
CA GLY A 2 -21.76 0.68 -9.62
C GLY A 2 -21.64 -0.77 -9.10
N ARG A 3 -22.72 -1.56 -9.26
CA ARG A 3 -22.79 -2.98 -8.84
C ARG A 3 -21.71 -3.87 -9.45
N GLU A 4 -21.32 -3.56 -10.69
CA GLU A 4 -20.27 -4.26 -11.44
C GLU A 4 -18.89 -4.01 -10.82
N ARG A 5 -18.62 -2.77 -10.37
CA ARG A 5 -17.40 -2.43 -9.63
C ARG A 5 -17.34 -3.18 -8.30
N ASP A 6 -18.42 -3.20 -7.52
CA ASP A 6 -18.48 -3.94 -6.26
C ASP A 6 -18.31 -5.46 -6.44
N PHE A 7 -18.73 -6.00 -7.58
CA PHE A 7 -18.47 -7.40 -7.95
C PHE A 7 -16.99 -7.63 -8.24
N VAL A 8 -16.38 -6.83 -9.12
CA VAL A 8 -14.94 -6.93 -9.46
C VAL A 8 -14.06 -6.75 -8.22
N ARG A 9 -14.36 -5.81 -7.34
CA ARG A 9 -13.61 -5.57 -6.10
C ARG A 9 -13.67 -6.76 -5.13
N ARG A 10 -14.84 -7.41 -4.99
CA ARG A 10 -14.97 -8.65 -4.20
C ARG A 10 -14.14 -9.79 -4.78
N TRP A 11 -14.14 -9.96 -6.11
CA TRP A 11 -13.29 -10.97 -6.78
C TRP A 11 -11.80 -10.68 -6.64
N GLN A 12 -11.38 -9.41 -6.75
CA GLN A 12 -10.00 -9.00 -6.56
C GLN A 12 -9.50 -9.38 -5.15
N ILE A 13 -10.27 -9.07 -4.10
CA ILE A 13 -9.93 -9.43 -2.72
C ILE A 13 -9.94 -10.96 -2.53
N ALA A 14 -10.93 -11.67 -3.08
CA ALA A 14 -11.00 -13.13 -2.99
C ALA A 14 -9.82 -13.84 -3.66
N ALA A 15 -9.34 -13.33 -4.80
CA ALA A 15 -8.15 -13.85 -5.47
C ALA A 15 -6.88 -13.62 -4.64
N LEU A 16 -6.72 -12.42 -4.05
CA LEU A 16 -5.59 -12.11 -3.17
C LEU A 16 -5.57 -12.95 -1.89
N PHE A 17 -6.71 -13.42 -1.39
CA PHE A 17 -6.75 -14.37 -0.26
C PHE A 17 -6.24 -15.78 -0.60
N ASN A 18 -6.23 -16.17 -1.89
CA ASN A 18 -5.71 -17.46 -2.35
C ASN A 18 -4.27 -17.35 -2.89
N CYS A 19 -3.65 -16.17 -2.75
CA CYS A 19 -2.31 -15.88 -3.22
C CYS A 19 -1.25 -16.54 -2.31
N PRO A 20 -0.29 -17.31 -2.86
CA PRO A 20 0.70 -18.04 -2.06
C PRO A 20 1.90 -17.20 -1.60
N VAL A 21 1.91 -15.88 -1.85
CA VAL A 21 3.06 -15.00 -1.51
C VAL A 21 2.69 -13.92 -0.49
N ASP A 22 3.61 -13.67 0.45
CA ASP A 22 3.40 -12.82 1.63
C ASP A 22 3.00 -11.36 1.35
N ILE A 23 3.27 -10.86 0.15
CA ILE A 23 2.93 -9.50 -0.29
C ILE A 23 1.42 -9.29 -0.50
N CYS A 24 0.64 -10.36 -0.67
CA CYS A 24 -0.78 -10.22 -0.99
C CYS A 24 -1.62 -9.65 0.16
N ALA A 25 -1.16 -9.73 1.41
CA ALA A 25 -1.79 -9.02 2.53
C ALA A 25 -1.66 -7.48 2.40
N GLU A 26 -0.53 -7.00 1.88
CA GLU A 26 -0.27 -5.57 1.64
C GLU A 26 -1.20 -5.04 0.53
N GLU A 27 -1.41 -5.83 -0.52
CA GLU A 27 -2.33 -5.49 -1.62
C GLU A 27 -3.81 -5.60 -1.22
N ILE A 28 -4.21 -6.55 -0.36
CA ILE A 28 -5.57 -6.60 0.21
C ILE A 28 -5.90 -5.29 0.94
N LEU A 29 -4.95 -4.77 1.72
CA LEU A 29 -5.12 -3.50 2.43
C LEU A 29 -5.20 -2.31 1.46
N ARG A 30 -4.38 -2.28 0.41
CA ARG A 30 -4.48 -1.27 -0.66
C ARG A 30 -5.82 -1.29 -1.35
N VAL A 31 -6.32 -2.47 -1.73
CA VAL A 31 -7.64 -2.64 -2.37
C VAL A 31 -8.77 -2.23 -1.43
N ALA A 32 -8.68 -2.54 -0.13
CA ALA A 32 -9.66 -2.07 0.86
C ALA A 32 -9.69 -0.53 0.99
N ASN A 33 -8.51 0.10 1.01
CA ASN A 33 -8.37 1.56 1.03
C ASN A 33 -8.93 2.22 -0.24
N ASP A 34 -8.64 1.63 -1.39
CA ASP A 34 -9.22 1.97 -2.69
C ASP A 34 -10.76 1.94 -2.66
N VAL A 35 -11.36 0.86 -2.16
CA VAL A 35 -12.83 0.72 -2.07
C VAL A 35 -13.44 1.75 -1.12
N ARG A 36 -12.78 2.06 0.00
CA ARG A 36 -13.19 3.16 0.90
C ARG A 36 -13.19 4.50 0.18
N ASN A 37 -12.13 4.82 -0.55
CA ASN A 37 -11.97 6.08 -1.28
C ASN A 37 -12.88 6.15 -2.53
N GLU A 38 -13.26 5.02 -3.12
CA GLU A 38 -14.29 4.90 -4.17
C GLU A 38 -15.74 4.94 -3.62
N HIS A 39 -15.92 5.07 -2.29
CA HIS A 39 -17.20 4.97 -1.57
C HIS A 39 -17.99 3.67 -1.84
N GLY A 40 -17.27 2.58 -2.14
CA GLY A 40 -17.84 1.26 -2.40
C GLY A 40 -18.14 0.48 -1.13
N THR A 41 -18.46 -0.82 -1.30
CA THR A 41 -18.81 -1.70 -0.18
C THR A 41 -17.99 -2.99 -0.15
N ILE A 42 -17.74 -3.49 1.06
CA ILE A 42 -17.16 -4.81 1.34
C ILE A 42 -18.11 -5.52 2.32
N GLY A 43 -18.48 -6.77 2.02
CA GLY A 43 -19.37 -7.59 2.85
C GLY A 43 -18.68 -8.11 4.11
N GLU A 44 -19.47 -8.44 5.13
CA GLU A 44 -18.98 -8.77 6.49
C GLU A 44 -18.01 -9.96 6.50
N ASP A 45 -18.32 -11.06 5.81
CA ASP A 45 -17.42 -12.22 5.66
C ASP A 45 -16.02 -11.83 5.14
N THR A 46 -15.98 -10.89 4.19
CA THR A 46 -14.71 -10.42 3.61
C THR A 46 -13.97 -9.55 4.63
N ARG A 47 -14.67 -8.72 5.39
CA ARG A 47 -14.08 -7.95 6.48
C ARG A 47 -13.51 -8.87 7.58
N ASP A 48 -14.22 -9.92 8.00
CA ASP A 48 -13.72 -10.84 9.04
C ASP A 48 -12.44 -11.58 8.61
N ARG A 49 -12.36 -11.97 7.32
CA ARG A 49 -11.12 -12.50 6.74
C ARG A 49 -9.99 -11.46 6.72
N ILE A 50 -10.28 -10.18 6.41
CA ILE A 50 -9.28 -9.11 6.51
C ILE A 50 -8.85 -8.88 7.97
N PHE A 51 -9.78 -8.93 8.93
CA PHE A 51 -9.49 -8.79 10.36
C PHE A 51 -8.48 -9.85 10.83
N SER A 52 -8.61 -11.08 10.32
CA SER A 52 -7.73 -12.19 10.64
C SER A 52 -6.29 -11.94 10.15
N LEU A 53 -6.08 -11.22 9.04
CA LEU A 53 -4.74 -10.83 8.58
C LEU A 53 -4.00 -9.91 9.56
N TYR A 54 -4.72 -9.07 10.33
CA TYR A 54 -4.09 -8.16 11.28
C TYR A 54 -3.43 -8.89 12.45
N TYR A 55 -3.88 -10.09 12.79
CA TYR A 55 -3.33 -10.86 13.92
C TYR A 55 -1.84 -11.14 13.72
N ASP A 56 -1.47 -11.78 12.63
CA ASP A 56 -0.09 -12.13 12.32
C ASP A 56 0.76 -10.90 11.93
N ARG A 57 0.15 -9.85 11.38
CA ARG A 57 0.83 -8.70 10.77
C ARG A 57 0.98 -7.47 11.67
N THR A 58 0.38 -7.47 12.86
CA THR A 58 0.44 -6.31 13.79
C THR A 58 1.33 -6.56 15.00
N PHE A 59 1.32 -7.78 15.55
CA PHE A 59 2.07 -8.11 16.78
C PHE A 59 3.38 -8.87 16.53
N SER A 60 3.65 -9.29 15.30
CA SER A 60 4.91 -9.97 14.94
C SER A 60 6.02 -8.97 14.61
N ALA A 61 7.16 -9.04 15.29
CA ALA A 61 8.36 -8.26 14.96
C ALA A 61 9.11 -8.83 13.74
N ASN A 62 8.44 -8.96 12.60
CA ASN A 62 9.00 -9.54 11.37
C ASN A 62 8.92 -8.57 10.16
N PRO A 63 9.73 -8.77 9.10
CA PRO A 63 9.73 -7.87 7.94
C PRO A 63 8.39 -7.78 7.21
N ALA A 64 7.56 -8.82 7.23
CA ALA A 64 6.24 -8.84 6.59
C ALA A 64 5.22 -7.95 7.32
N SER A 65 5.39 -7.75 8.63
CA SER A 65 4.58 -6.87 9.46
C SER A 65 4.95 -5.41 9.21
N ASN A 66 6.25 -5.09 9.16
CA ASN A 66 6.73 -3.75 8.80
C ASN A 66 6.23 -3.30 7.42
N ARG A 67 6.22 -4.19 6.42
CA ARG A 67 5.65 -3.88 5.09
C ARG A 67 4.14 -3.68 5.15
N PHE A 68 3.40 -4.52 5.87
CA PHE A 68 1.95 -4.37 6.02
C PHE A 68 1.54 -3.06 6.70
N LEU A 69 2.22 -2.69 7.80
CA LEU A 69 2.01 -1.43 8.54
C LEU A 69 2.42 -0.17 7.74
N SER A 70 3.13 -0.33 6.62
CA SER A 70 3.54 0.76 5.73
C SER A 70 2.99 0.63 4.30
N ALA A 71 2.06 -0.31 4.06
CA ALA A 71 1.54 -0.61 2.72
C ALA A 71 0.70 0.53 2.11
N ILE A 72 0.13 1.38 2.96
CA ILE A 72 -0.59 2.63 2.65
C ILE A 72 -0.18 3.71 3.66
N PRO A 73 -0.42 5.02 3.40
CA PRO A 73 -0.09 6.08 4.35
C PRO A 73 -0.74 5.85 5.73
N PRO A 74 -0.07 6.10 6.87
CA PRO A 74 -0.57 5.75 8.20
C PRO A 74 -1.96 6.33 8.54
N ALA A 75 -2.26 7.55 8.08
CA ALA A 75 -3.57 8.17 8.25
C ALA A 75 -4.67 7.43 7.46
N GLU A 76 -4.37 7.02 6.22
CA GLU A 76 -5.24 6.20 5.38
C GLU A 76 -5.42 4.79 6.00
N HIS A 77 -4.41 4.25 6.68
CA HIS A 77 -4.48 2.98 7.40
C HIS A 77 -5.46 3.05 8.56
N VAL A 78 -5.32 4.05 9.44
CA VAL A 78 -6.27 4.27 10.55
C VAL A 78 -7.70 4.50 10.04
N ALA A 79 -7.87 5.29 8.98
CA ALA A 79 -9.18 5.54 8.37
C ALA A 79 -9.80 4.27 7.76
N THR A 80 -8.99 3.44 7.08
CA THR A 80 -9.44 2.17 6.47
C THR A 80 -9.78 1.12 7.51
N PHE A 81 -8.97 1.01 8.56
CA PHE A 81 -9.21 0.10 9.68
C PHE A 81 -10.57 0.38 10.35
N ARG A 82 -10.83 1.66 10.68
CA ARG A 82 -12.11 2.09 11.26
C ARG A 82 -13.30 1.81 10.34
N TRP A 83 -13.20 2.19 9.07
CA TRP A 83 -14.25 1.94 8.07
C TRP A 83 -14.56 0.45 7.86
N LEU A 84 -13.55 -0.42 7.95
CA LEU A 84 -13.73 -1.87 7.90
C LEU A 84 -14.43 -2.41 9.16
N PHE A 85 -14.04 -1.96 10.36
CA PHE A 85 -14.27 -2.74 11.58
C PHE A 85 -15.11 -2.06 12.68
N ASP A 86 -15.35 -0.75 12.63
CA ASP A 86 -16.11 -0.05 13.68
C ASP A 86 -17.59 -0.50 13.71
N GLY A 87 -18.16 -0.80 12.54
CA GLY A 87 -19.54 -1.29 12.38
C GLY A 87 -19.73 -2.80 12.57
N LEU A 88 -18.68 -3.57 12.86
CA LEU A 88 -18.80 -5.01 13.08
C LEU A 88 -18.99 -5.36 14.55
N SER A 89 -19.92 -6.29 14.80
CA SER A 89 -20.08 -6.94 16.09
C SER A 89 -19.10 -8.10 16.21
N PHE A 90 -18.22 -8.00 17.21
CA PHE A 90 -17.20 -9.01 17.51
C PHE A 90 -17.41 -9.53 18.94
N GLY A 91 -17.25 -10.83 19.14
CA GLY A 91 -17.11 -11.38 20.50
C GLY A 91 -15.87 -10.83 21.21
N ASP A 92 -15.89 -10.82 22.54
CA ASP A 92 -14.99 -10.06 23.42
C ASP A 92 -13.51 -10.09 22.97
N SER A 93 -12.94 -11.28 22.74
CA SER A 93 -11.55 -11.43 22.29
C SER A 93 -11.23 -10.70 20.97
N LYS A 94 -12.12 -10.72 19.97
CA LYS A 94 -11.94 -9.95 18.72
C LYS A 94 -12.15 -8.44 18.96
N SER A 95 -13.00 -8.05 19.90
CA SER A 95 -13.17 -6.64 20.30
C SER A 95 -11.92 -6.07 20.99
N ASP A 96 -11.26 -6.84 21.84
CA ASP A 96 -9.99 -6.47 22.46
C ASP A 96 -8.86 -6.38 21.42
N LEU A 97 -8.77 -7.37 20.51
CA LEU A 97 -7.81 -7.34 19.41
C LEU A 97 -8.03 -6.13 18.49
N ARG A 98 -9.29 -5.75 18.18
CA ARG A 98 -9.60 -4.53 17.40
C ARG A 98 -9.03 -3.28 18.06
N THR A 99 -9.13 -3.21 19.38
CA THR A 99 -8.59 -2.10 20.19
C THR A 99 -7.06 -2.09 20.16
N GLY A 100 -6.42 -3.25 20.32
CA GLY A 100 -4.97 -3.40 20.24
C GLY A 100 -4.40 -3.03 18.87
N TYR A 101 -5.02 -3.50 17.77
CA TYR A 101 -4.60 -3.14 16.41
C TYR A 101 -4.71 -1.63 16.17
N LEU A 102 -5.82 -1.00 16.57
CA LEU A 102 -6.01 0.45 16.39
C LEU A 102 -4.95 1.24 17.14
N ALA A 103 -4.57 0.83 18.36
CA ALA A 103 -3.51 1.46 19.13
C ALA A 103 -2.14 1.39 18.41
N VAL A 104 -1.79 0.23 17.83
CA VAL A 104 -0.54 0.09 17.04
C VAL A 104 -0.57 0.97 15.79
N LEU A 105 -1.68 1.03 15.05
CA LEU A 105 -1.81 1.90 13.88
C LEU A 105 -1.72 3.39 14.24
N GLN A 106 -2.28 3.80 15.38
CA GLN A 106 -2.18 5.16 15.90
C GLN A 106 -0.74 5.50 16.31
N GLU A 107 0.01 4.55 16.89
CA GLU A 107 1.43 4.73 17.21
C GLU A 107 2.28 4.86 15.93
N VAL A 108 2.05 4.02 14.92
CA VAL A 108 2.68 4.13 13.60
C VAL A 108 2.40 5.50 12.96
N LEU A 109 1.17 6.00 13.04
CA LEU A 109 0.81 7.34 12.60
C LEU A 109 1.55 8.43 13.38
N ARG A 110 1.69 8.29 14.70
CA ARG A 110 2.37 9.26 15.58
C ARG A 110 3.87 9.38 15.31
N ILE A 111 4.55 8.27 15.01
CA ILE A 111 6.01 8.25 14.76
C ILE A 111 6.38 8.54 13.30
N SER A 112 5.42 8.47 12.38
CA SER A 112 5.68 8.65 10.95
C SER A 112 5.94 10.13 10.61
N PRO A 113 7.04 10.47 9.91
CA PRO A 113 7.28 11.83 9.48
C PRO A 113 6.20 12.26 8.49
N ALA A 114 5.57 13.41 8.74
CA ALA A 114 4.49 13.95 7.91
C ALA A 114 4.99 14.30 6.49
N LYS A 115 4.93 13.33 5.57
CA LYS A 115 5.15 13.57 4.14
C LYS A 115 3.88 14.19 3.53
N GLY A 116 4.08 15.25 2.76
CA GLY A 116 3.00 15.98 2.08
C GLY A 116 2.12 15.04 1.24
N HIS A 117 0.82 15.26 1.33
CA HIS A 117 -0.20 14.41 0.71
C HIS A 117 -0.27 14.64 -0.80
N HIS A 118 0.08 13.61 -1.58
CA HIS A 118 -0.33 13.45 -2.97
C HIS A 118 -0.95 12.04 -3.12
N PRO A 119 -2.25 11.93 -3.45
CA PRO A 119 -2.88 10.63 -3.69
C PRO A 119 -2.59 10.12 -5.12
N CYS A 120 -2.99 8.87 -5.38
CA CYS A 120 -3.09 8.25 -6.72
C CYS A 120 -1.83 7.65 -7.36
N SER A 121 -1.23 6.64 -6.70
CA SER A 121 -0.54 5.54 -7.40
C SER A 121 -1.27 4.22 -7.12
N ARG A 122 -1.88 3.62 -8.15
CA ARG A 122 -2.66 2.38 -8.06
C ARG A 122 -1.81 1.21 -8.56
N SER A 123 -1.50 0.25 -7.69
CA SER A 123 -0.84 -1.00 -8.11
C SER A 123 -1.85 -1.95 -8.75
N ALA A 124 -1.37 -2.73 -9.72
CA ALA A 124 -2.06 -3.88 -10.28
C ALA A 124 -1.05 -5.03 -10.42
N ILE A 125 -1.53 -6.26 -10.60
CA ILE A 125 -0.69 -7.43 -10.86
C ILE A 125 -1.21 -8.09 -12.15
N ASP A 126 -0.32 -8.45 -13.07
CA ASP A 126 -0.69 -9.10 -14.33
C ASP A 126 -0.87 -10.63 -14.20
N SER A 127 -1.27 -11.27 -15.29
CA SER A 127 -1.48 -12.73 -15.35
C SER A 127 -0.22 -13.58 -15.14
N SER A 128 0.96 -12.96 -15.13
CA SER A 128 2.26 -13.57 -14.80
C SER A 128 2.73 -13.27 -13.38
N GLY A 129 1.94 -12.53 -12.58
CA GLY A 129 2.32 -12.13 -11.22
C GLY A 129 3.23 -10.90 -11.16
N GLN A 130 3.45 -10.18 -12.27
CA GLN A 130 4.30 -8.99 -12.30
C GLN A 130 3.52 -7.76 -11.85
N MET A 131 4.15 -6.92 -11.03
CA MET A 131 3.56 -5.67 -10.55
C MET A 131 3.53 -4.62 -11.68
N ILE A 132 2.39 -3.95 -11.83
CA ILE A 132 2.16 -2.83 -12.76
C ILE A 132 1.80 -1.61 -11.93
N PHE A 133 2.34 -0.45 -12.29
CA PHE A 133 2.01 0.82 -11.65
C PHE A 133 1.13 1.66 -12.58
N VAL A 134 -0.11 1.92 -12.15
CA VAL A 134 -1.04 2.84 -12.80
C VAL A 134 -1.03 4.14 -12.02
N ALA A 135 -0.28 5.12 -12.53
CA ALA A 135 -0.34 6.48 -12.00
C ALA A 135 -1.55 7.19 -12.63
N ASP A 136 -2.59 7.47 -11.84
CA ASP A 136 -3.78 8.20 -12.31
C ASP A 136 -3.47 9.71 -12.28
N THR A 137 -2.52 10.13 -13.12
CA THR A 137 -2.18 11.55 -13.31
C THR A 137 -3.35 12.22 -14.03
N HIS A 138 -4.11 13.05 -13.32
CA HIS A 138 -5.21 13.80 -13.94
C HIS A 138 -4.65 14.87 -14.89
N ARG A 139 -4.43 14.46 -16.14
CA ARG A 139 -4.30 15.37 -17.28
C ARG A 139 -5.69 15.63 -17.85
N SER A 140 -5.90 16.82 -18.40
CA SER A 140 -7.14 17.21 -19.08
C SER A 140 -7.32 16.56 -20.47
N ASP A 141 -6.42 15.66 -20.87
CA ASP A 141 -6.42 14.93 -22.14
C ASP A 141 -7.04 13.52 -22.06
N GLY A 142 -7.40 13.05 -20.86
CA GLY A 142 -8.08 11.76 -20.65
C GLY A 142 -7.21 10.53 -20.87
N LYS A 143 -5.88 10.66 -21.04
CA LYS A 143 -4.98 9.54 -21.31
C LYS A 143 -4.33 9.01 -20.03
N ARG A 144 -4.47 7.71 -19.78
CA ARG A 144 -3.78 7.01 -18.69
C ARG A 144 -2.44 6.46 -19.16
N PHE A 145 -1.41 6.64 -18.34
CA PHE A 145 -0.13 5.98 -18.51
C PHE A 145 -0.12 4.69 -17.70
N VAL A 146 -0.02 3.55 -18.40
CA VAL A 146 0.22 2.24 -17.78
C VAL A 146 1.70 1.95 -17.95
N VAL A 147 2.43 1.84 -16.85
CA VAL A 147 3.88 1.55 -16.89
C VAL A 147 4.15 0.21 -16.23
N ARG A 148 4.80 -0.69 -16.96
CA ARG A 148 5.20 -2.01 -16.46
C ARG A 148 6.47 -1.88 -15.60
N ALA A 149 6.61 -2.70 -14.57
CA ALA A 149 7.71 -2.54 -13.61
C ALA A 149 9.12 -2.83 -14.20
N ASP A 150 9.21 -3.61 -15.27
CA ASP A 150 10.47 -3.85 -16.01
C ASP A 150 10.99 -2.59 -16.72
N GLU A 151 10.10 -1.79 -17.30
CA GLU A 151 10.44 -0.49 -17.89
C GLU A 151 10.89 0.52 -16.81
N LEU A 152 10.22 0.54 -15.65
CA LEU A 152 10.59 1.41 -14.52
C LEU A 152 11.92 1.01 -13.88
N LEU A 153 12.22 -0.30 -13.75
CA LEU A 153 13.49 -0.75 -13.19
C LEU A 153 14.69 -0.34 -14.07
N THR A 154 14.53 -0.40 -15.40
CA THR A 154 15.57 0.08 -16.32
C THR A 154 15.77 1.58 -16.19
N ALA A 155 14.69 2.38 -16.22
CA ALA A 155 14.77 3.83 -16.02
C ALA A 155 15.33 4.23 -14.64
N PHE A 156 15.02 3.47 -13.58
CA PHE A 156 15.55 3.71 -12.24
C PHE A 156 17.04 3.36 -12.13
N VAL A 157 17.50 2.29 -12.80
CA VAL A 157 18.94 1.96 -12.90
C VAL A 157 19.70 3.02 -13.71
N GLU A 158 19.13 3.52 -14.81
CA GLU A 158 19.72 4.65 -15.55
C GLU A 158 19.77 5.94 -14.72
N LEU A 159 18.72 6.24 -13.95
CA LEU A 159 18.67 7.40 -13.07
C LEU A 159 19.66 7.29 -11.89
N GLU A 160 19.73 6.12 -11.24
CA GLU A 160 20.77 5.78 -10.25
C GLU A 160 22.17 5.95 -10.85
N SER A 161 22.40 5.45 -12.06
CA SER A 161 23.68 5.55 -12.77
C SER A 161 24.03 7.01 -13.09
N ALA A 162 23.06 7.82 -13.54
CA ALA A 162 23.23 9.25 -13.78
C ALA A 162 23.55 10.02 -12.48
N ILE A 163 22.85 9.71 -11.37
CA ILE A 163 23.10 10.31 -10.05
C ILE A 163 24.48 9.89 -9.51
N ARG A 164 24.89 8.63 -9.70
CA ARG A 164 26.24 8.13 -9.34
C ARG A 164 27.33 8.75 -10.22
N PHE A 165 27.07 8.97 -11.51
CA PHE A 165 27.97 9.66 -12.44
C PHE A 165 28.16 11.14 -12.05
N PHE A 166 27.08 11.82 -11.67
CA PHE A 166 27.14 13.20 -11.20
C PHE A 166 27.94 13.32 -9.89
N ASN A 167 27.65 12.46 -8.90
CA ASN A 167 28.38 12.41 -7.62
C ASN A 167 29.87 12.06 -7.78
N SER A 168 30.22 11.16 -8.71
CA SER A 168 31.62 10.79 -8.97
C SER A 168 32.42 11.85 -9.73
N ARG A 169 31.76 12.72 -10.53
CA ARG A 169 32.37 13.95 -11.04
C ARG A 169 32.62 15.00 -9.95
N CYS A 170 31.66 15.23 -9.04
CA CYS A 170 31.85 16.20 -7.95
C CYS A 170 32.97 15.79 -6.96
N ARG A 171 33.20 14.49 -6.74
CA ARG A 171 34.24 14.01 -5.82
C ARG A 171 35.70 14.05 -6.32
N ARG A 172 35.97 14.49 -7.55
CA ARG A 172 37.35 14.66 -8.08
C ARG A 172 37.84 16.12 -8.12
N SER A 173 37.08 17.06 -7.56
CA SER A 173 37.34 18.50 -7.71
C SER A 173 37.42 19.29 -6.39
N SER A 174 38.00 18.71 -5.32
CA SER A 174 38.50 19.47 -4.16
C SER A 174 39.38 18.64 -3.21
N LEU A 175 40.69 18.95 -3.25
CA LEU A 175 41.85 18.61 -2.38
C LEU A 175 43.05 18.71 -3.36
N SER A 176 43.97 19.67 -3.37
CA SER A 176 44.52 20.64 -2.40
C SER A 176 45.37 21.68 -3.20
N VAL A 177 45.91 22.82 -2.74
CA VAL A 177 45.91 23.58 -1.46
C VAL A 177 46.40 25.02 -1.76
N ILE A 178 46.06 26.00 -0.91
CA ILE A 178 46.89 27.18 -0.55
C ILE A 178 46.65 27.38 0.98
N LEU A 179 47.63 27.60 1.85
CA LEU A 179 49.06 27.92 1.66
C LEU A 179 49.92 26.74 1.17
#